data_AF-A0AAE0RQ77-F1
#
_entry.id   AF-A0AAE0RQ77-F1
#
_cell.length_a   1.000
_cell.length_b   1.000
_cell.length_c   1.000
_cell.angle_alpha   90.00
_cell.angle_beta   90.00
_cell.angle_gamma   90.00
#
_symmetry.space_group_name_H-M   'P 1'
#
loop_
_entity.id
_entity.type
_entity.pdbx_description
1 polymer ?
#
loop_
_entity_poly.entity_id
_entity_poly.type
_entity_poly.pdbx_seq_one_letter_code
_entity_poly.pdbx_strand_id
1 'polypeptide(L)'
;MMSPVAAYFLLAFLAAAKAATLCTDANIELVARIVFGEARGEPALGQLAVAYSVVNRVAHPGYPNTVSAVVYQTYGGGHHQYNTLDDSHHNTAWNSAKAHNTIEYQHAKTAAGDALCGRKPDPTTCATDYCAYDPCSATTSNAYYEAYNKNQIGHHYFVCRRPVSG
;
A
#
# COMPACT_ATOMS: atom_id res chain seq x y z
N MET A 1 29.42 -2.13 -21.53
CA MET A 1 29.12 -2.00 -20.09
C MET A 1 28.52 -0.61 -19.88
N MET A 2 27.29 -0.51 -19.37
CA MET A 2 26.70 0.80 -19.05
C MET A 2 27.44 1.41 -17.84
N SER A 3 27.73 2.71 -17.91
CA SER A 3 28.30 3.45 -16.78
C SER A 3 27.31 3.47 -15.60
N PRO A 4 27.78 3.48 -14.34
CA PRO A 4 26.91 3.61 -13.16
C PRO A 4 26.01 4.85 -13.22
N VAL A 5 26.45 5.92 -13.87
CA VAL A 5 25.65 7.14 -14.09
C VAL A 5 24.48 6.88 -15.05
N ALA A 6 24.73 6.16 -16.15
CA ALA A 6 23.68 5.78 -17.10
C ALA A 6 22.68 4.79 -16.49
N ALA A 7 23.14 3.88 -15.63
CA ALA A 7 22.28 2.97 -14.88
C ALA A 7 21.38 3.73 -13.90
N TYR A 8 21.92 4.73 -13.18
CA TYR A 8 21.14 5.56 -12.28
C TYR A 8 20.06 6.37 -13.01
N PHE A 9 20.41 7.01 -14.13
CA PHE A 9 19.42 7.74 -14.95
C PHE A 9 18.32 6.83 -15.49
N LEU A 10 18.67 5.62 -15.96
CA LEU A 10 17.69 4.65 -16.42
C LEU A 10 16.75 4.22 -15.28
N LEU A 11 17.30 3.93 -14.10
CA LEU A 11 16.50 3.55 -12.92
C LEU A 11 15.57 4.67 -12.46
N ALA A 12 16.07 5.91 -12.40
CA ALA A 12 15.27 7.08 -12.05
C ALA A 12 14.16 7.33 -13.07
N PHE A 13 14.45 7.17 -14.37
CA PHE A 13 13.46 7.29 -15.43
C PHE A 13 12.36 6.22 -15.34
N LEU A 14 12.74 4.96 -15.10
CA LEU A 14 11.78 3.86 -14.93
C LEU A 14 10.90 4.07 -13.69
N ALA A 15 11.46 4.55 -12.59
CA ALA A 15 10.71 4.89 -11.39
C ALA A 15 9.70 6.02 -11.64
N ALA A 16 10.12 7.10 -12.34
CA ALA A 16 9.25 8.21 -12.70
C ALA A 16 8.13 7.79 -13.67
N ALA A 17 8.44 6.98 -14.69
CA ALA A 17 7.46 6.45 -15.64
C ALA A 17 6.43 5.54 -14.95
N LYS A 18 6.89 4.72 -13.98
CA LYS A 18 6.00 3.89 -13.17
C LYS A 18 5.10 4.75 -12.27
N ALA A 19 5.65 5.76 -11.59
CA ALA A 19 4.87 6.71 -10.80
C ALA A 19 3.82 7.44 -11.66
N ALA A 20 4.18 7.88 -12.87
CA ALA A 20 3.24 8.50 -13.81
C ALA A 20 2.09 7.56 -14.22
N THR A 21 2.33 6.25 -14.29
CA THR A 21 1.29 5.25 -14.59
C THR A 21 0.37 5.00 -13.39
N LEU A 22 0.90 5.10 -12.16
CA LEU A 22 0.15 4.89 -10.93
C LEU A 22 -0.63 6.14 -10.50
N CYS A 23 -0.09 7.33 -10.74
CA CYS A 23 -0.61 8.64 -10.34
C CYS A 23 -1.78 9.09 -11.23
N THR A 24 -2.89 8.36 -11.19
CA THR A 24 -4.15 8.77 -11.81
C THR A 24 -5.19 9.06 -10.74
N ASP A 25 -6.13 9.96 -10.99
CA ASP A 25 -7.20 10.27 -10.03
C ASP A 25 -8.01 9.02 -9.64
N ALA A 26 -8.21 8.10 -10.59
CA ALA A 26 -8.89 6.83 -10.34
C ALA A 26 -8.12 5.93 -9.36
N ASN A 27 -6.80 5.79 -9.53
CA ASN A 27 -5.97 5.02 -8.61
C ASN A 27 -5.85 5.70 -7.25
N ILE A 28 -5.71 7.03 -7.22
CA ILE A 28 -5.65 7.81 -5.98
C ILE A 28 -6.94 7.62 -5.19
N GLU A 29 -8.10 7.72 -5.83
CA GLU A 29 -9.39 7.54 -5.19
C GLU A 29 -9.56 6.10 -4.67
N LEU A 30 -9.12 5.10 -5.45
CA LEU A 30 -9.20 3.70 -5.06
C LEU A 30 -8.30 3.38 -3.86
N VAL A 31 -7.06 3.86 -3.85
CA VAL A 31 -6.13 3.67 -2.73
C VAL A 31 -6.55 4.51 -1.52
N ALA A 32 -7.12 5.70 -1.72
CA ALA A 32 -7.66 6.51 -0.63
C ALA A 32 -8.79 5.80 0.11
N ARG A 33 -9.65 5.07 -0.60
CA ARG A 33 -10.68 4.23 0.03
C ARG A 33 -10.07 3.18 0.95
N ILE A 34 -9.01 2.51 0.50
CA ILE A 34 -8.28 1.54 1.32
C ILE A 34 -7.64 2.22 2.54
N VAL A 35 -6.92 3.32 2.36
CA VAL A 35 -6.30 4.07 3.46
C VAL A 35 -7.34 4.53 4.48
N PHE A 36 -8.52 4.98 4.04
CA PHE A 36 -9.62 5.37 4.91
C PHE A 36 -10.17 4.20 5.72
N GLY A 37 -10.21 3.00 5.15
CA GLY A 37 -10.70 1.83 5.88
C GLY A 37 -9.68 1.25 6.85
N GLU A 38 -8.42 1.19 6.43
CA GLU A 38 -7.36 0.49 7.14
C GLU A 38 -6.65 1.41 8.14
N ALA A 39 -6.57 2.72 7.89
CA ALA A 39 -5.72 3.64 8.65
C ALA A 39 -6.39 4.99 8.97
N ARG A 40 -7.73 5.09 8.92
CA ARG A 40 -8.42 6.29 9.41
C ARG A 40 -8.15 6.48 10.91
N GLY A 41 -7.75 7.68 11.28
CA GLY A 41 -7.36 8.03 12.65
C GLY A 41 -5.88 7.79 12.95
N GLU A 42 -5.15 7.10 12.06
CA GLU A 42 -3.70 6.96 12.19
C GLU A 42 -2.98 8.30 11.94
N PRO A 43 -1.78 8.49 12.52
CA PRO A 43 -0.88 9.57 12.13
C PRO A 43 -0.65 9.56 10.61
N ALA A 44 -0.35 10.73 10.03
CA ALA A 44 -0.14 10.87 8.59
C ALA A 44 0.89 9.87 8.01
N LEU A 45 1.91 9.51 8.80
CA LEU A 45 2.92 8.52 8.40
C LEU A 45 2.34 7.09 8.32
N GLY A 46 1.39 6.73 9.19
CA GLY A 46 0.70 5.44 9.17
C GLY A 46 -0.23 5.30 7.97
N GLN A 47 -0.96 6.39 7.63
CA GLN A 47 -1.76 6.44 6.41
C GLN A 47 -0.91 6.32 5.14
N LEU A 48 0.23 7.03 5.11
CA LEU A 48 1.20 6.93 4.01
C LEU A 48 1.78 5.51 3.90
N ALA A 49 2.08 4.86 5.02
CA ALA A 49 2.59 3.49 5.06
C ALA A 49 1.60 2.47 4.49
N VAL A 50 0.30 2.59 4.81
CA VAL A 50 -0.74 1.74 4.18
C VAL A 50 -0.83 2.00 2.67
N ALA A 51 -0.79 3.25 2.22
CA ALA A 51 -0.78 3.57 0.79
C ALA A 51 0.43 2.94 0.08
N TYR A 52 1.61 2.99 0.70
CA TYR A 52 2.82 2.36 0.17
C TYR A 52 2.75 0.84 0.11
N SER A 53 1.99 0.18 1.00
CA SER A 53 1.77 -1.28 0.89
C SER A 53 1.16 -1.67 -0.46
N VAL A 54 0.26 -0.85 -1.02
CA VAL A 54 -0.32 -1.05 -2.35
C VAL A 54 0.74 -0.85 -3.43
N VAL A 55 1.51 0.25 -3.35
CA VAL A 55 2.60 0.55 -4.32
C VAL A 55 3.64 -0.56 -4.35
N ASN A 56 4.02 -1.05 -3.18
CA ASN A 56 5.00 -2.12 -3.01
C ASN A 56 4.48 -3.45 -3.54
N ARG A 57 3.19 -3.77 -3.32
CA ARG A 57 2.55 -4.93 -3.95
C ARG A 57 2.57 -4.82 -5.48
N VAL A 58 2.16 -3.69 -6.05
CA VAL A 58 2.24 -3.46 -7.51
C VAL A 58 3.67 -3.61 -8.06
N ALA A 59 4.69 -3.31 -7.23
CA ALA A 59 6.09 -3.46 -7.61
C ALA A 59 6.69 -4.84 -7.37
N HIS A 60 6.08 -5.66 -6.54
CA HIS A 60 6.64 -6.94 -6.14
C HIS A 60 6.15 -8.06 -7.09
N PRO A 61 7.06 -8.92 -7.60
CA PRO A 61 6.73 -9.92 -8.63
C PRO A 61 5.74 -11.00 -8.16
N GLY A 62 5.57 -11.17 -6.84
CA GLY A 62 4.59 -12.08 -6.24
C GLY A 62 3.14 -11.57 -6.19
N TYR A 63 2.88 -10.35 -6.67
CA TYR A 63 1.56 -9.71 -6.64
C TYR A 63 1.14 -9.24 -8.04
N PRO A 64 -0.16 -8.94 -8.25
CA PRO A 64 -0.61 -8.31 -9.48
C PRO A 64 0.09 -6.96 -9.73
N ASN A 65 0.26 -6.59 -11.00
CA ASN A 65 1.04 -5.43 -11.42
C ASN A 65 0.20 -4.16 -11.69
N THR A 66 -1.06 -4.12 -11.25
CA THR A 66 -1.92 -2.93 -11.33
C THR A 66 -2.59 -2.65 -9.99
N VAL A 67 -2.86 -1.37 -9.71
CA VAL A 67 -3.51 -0.94 -8.46
C VAL A 67 -4.85 -1.65 -8.26
N SER A 68 -5.68 -1.70 -9.30
CA SER A 68 -6.99 -2.35 -9.23
C SER A 68 -6.88 -3.84 -8.93
N ALA A 69 -5.97 -4.56 -9.59
CA ALA A 69 -5.79 -5.99 -9.35
C ALA A 69 -5.22 -6.29 -7.96
N VAL A 70 -4.36 -5.41 -7.41
CA VAL A 70 -3.87 -5.53 -6.02
C VAL A 70 -4.99 -5.26 -5.02
N VAL A 71 -5.75 -4.17 -5.22
CA VAL A 71 -6.82 -3.77 -4.30
C VAL A 71 -7.93 -4.81 -4.25
N TYR A 72 -8.33 -5.37 -5.40
CA TYR A 72 -9.36 -6.40 -5.48
C TYR A 72 -8.83 -7.84 -5.39
N GLN A 73 -7.56 -8.03 -5.00
CA GLN A 73 -7.03 -9.38 -4.81
C GLN A 73 -7.79 -10.09 -3.70
N THR A 74 -8.22 -11.34 -3.95
CA THR A 74 -8.85 -12.20 -2.96
C THR A 74 -7.93 -13.34 -2.53
N TYR A 75 -8.05 -13.82 -1.30
CA TYR A 75 -7.42 -15.07 -0.84
C TYR A 75 -8.46 -16.17 -0.63
N GLY A 76 -8.02 -17.35 -0.19
CA GLY A 76 -8.89 -18.53 -0.03
C GLY A 76 -10.18 -18.22 0.73
N GLY A 77 -11.34 -18.61 0.17
CA GLY A 77 -12.66 -18.27 0.71
C GLY A 77 -13.34 -17.06 0.06
N GLY A 78 -12.67 -16.35 -0.87
CA GLY A 78 -13.26 -15.24 -1.63
C GLY A 78 -13.21 -13.89 -0.92
N HIS A 79 -12.54 -13.79 0.23
CA HIS A 79 -12.35 -12.55 0.96
C HIS A 79 -11.29 -11.66 0.30
N HIS A 80 -11.54 -10.37 0.26
CA HIS A 80 -10.56 -9.41 -0.23
C HIS A 80 -9.39 -9.26 0.73
N GLN A 81 -8.21 -9.03 0.16
CA GLN A 81 -6.99 -8.72 0.89
C GLN A 81 -7.14 -7.48 1.78
N TYR A 82 -7.96 -6.52 1.34
CA TYR A 82 -8.43 -5.40 2.14
C TYR A 82 -9.90 -5.64 2.48
N ASN A 83 -10.17 -6.05 3.72
CA ASN A 83 -11.51 -6.46 4.16
C ASN A 83 -12.55 -5.33 4.09
N THR A 84 -12.07 -4.08 4.07
CA THR A 84 -12.86 -2.85 3.95
C THR A 84 -13.73 -2.82 2.68
N LEU A 85 -13.34 -3.54 1.62
CA LEU A 85 -14.13 -3.64 0.40
C LEU A 85 -15.41 -4.47 0.57
N ASP A 86 -15.41 -5.42 1.51
CA ASP A 86 -16.53 -6.33 1.78
C ASP A 86 -17.52 -5.77 2.83
N ASP A 87 -17.20 -4.63 3.47
CA ASP A 87 -18.00 -4.06 4.56
C ASP A 87 -18.92 -2.92 4.09
N SER A 88 -20.23 -3.11 4.22
CA SER A 88 -21.24 -2.10 3.90
C SER A 88 -21.16 -0.86 4.80
N HIS A 89 -20.73 -1.00 6.05
CA HIS A 89 -20.54 0.14 6.96
C HIS A 89 -19.37 0.99 6.50
N HIS A 90 -18.24 0.37 6.15
CA HIS A 90 -17.12 1.07 5.51
C HIS A 90 -17.56 1.79 4.23
N ASN A 91 -18.30 1.12 3.34
CA ASN A 91 -18.76 1.72 2.08
C ASN A 91 -19.63 2.96 2.30
N THR A 92 -20.54 2.89 3.27
CA THR A 92 -21.39 4.01 3.66
C THR A 92 -20.56 5.16 4.25
N ALA A 93 -19.62 4.85 5.14
CA ALA A 93 -18.74 5.84 5.77
C ALA A 93 -17.84 6.55 4.74
N TRP A 94 -17.22 5.79 3.83
CA TRP A 94 -16.41 6.34 2.73
C TRP A 94 -17.23 7.27 1.83
N ASN A 95 -18.40 6.82 1.37
CA ASN A 95 -19.26 7.61 0.50
C ASN A 95 -19.72 8.91 1.17
N SER A 96 -20.07 8.85 2.45
CA SER A 96 -20.44 10.04 3.23
C SER A 96 -19.25 10.99 3.41
N ALA A 97 -18.07 10.47 3.78
CA ALA A 97 -16.86 11.25 3.97
C ALA A 97 -16.44 11.97 2.68
N LYS A 98 -16.52 11.27 1.54
CA LYS A 98 -16.29 11.82 0.20
C LYS A 98 -17.30 12.92 -0.15
N ALA A 99 -18.60 12.65 0.03
CA ALA A 99 -19.66 13.61 -0.32
C ALA A 99 -19.55 14.91 0.49
N HIS A 100 -19.14 14.83 1.76
CA HIS A 100 -18.95 15.98 2.64
C HIS A 100 -17.51 16.51 2.66
N ASN A 101 -16.62 15.94 1.85
CA ASN A 101 -15.22 16.37 1.72
C ASN A 101 -14.49 16.45 3.08
N THR A 102 -14.74 15.49 3.98
CA THR A 102 -14.26 15.52 5.37
C THR A 102 -12.74 15.49 5.47
N ILE A 103 -12.19 15.93 6.60
CA ILE A 103 -10.73 15.93 6.82
C ILE A 103 -10.13 14.53 6.74
N GLU A 104 -10.86 13.50 7.20
CA GLU A 104 -10.44 12.11 7.12
C GLU A 104 -10.34 11.63 5.66
N TYR A 105 -11.30 12.00 4.81
CA TYR A 105 -11.24 11.75 3.37
C TYR A 105 -10.06 12.50 2.73
N GLN A 106 -9.82 13.76 3.10
CA GLN A 106 -8.65 14.51 2.60
C GLN A 106 -7.33 13.88 2.98
N HIS A 107 -7.19 13.43 4.23
CA HIS A 107 -5.97 12.78 4.71
C HIS A 107 -5.70 11.49 3.93
N ALA A 108 -6.72 10.65 3.76
CA ALA A 108 -6.60 9.42 2.99
C ALA A 108 -6.23 9.68 1.52
N LYS A 109 -6.88 10.68 0.89
CA LYS A 109 -6.58 11.09 -0.50
C LYS A 109 -5.18 11.67 -0.66
N THR A 110 -4.73 12.44 0.33
CA THR A 110 -3.37 12.99 0.38
C THR A 110 -2.33 11.89 0.50
N ALA A 111 -2.51 10.95 1.44
CA ALA A 111 -1.60 9.81 1.61
C ALA A 111 -1.53 8.92 0.36
N ALA A 112 -2.66 8.62 -0.26
CA ALA A 112 -2.73 7.87 -1.51
C ALA A 112 -1.99 8.58 -2.65
N GLY A 113 -2.24 9.88 -2.83
CA GLY A 113 -1.54 10.69 -3.82
C GLY A 113 -0.04 10.81 -3.55
N ASP A 114 0.35 10.98 -2.29
CA ASP A 114 1.76 11.07 -1.91
C ASP A 114 2.54 9.80 -2.24
N ALA A 115 1.96 8.63 -2.01
CA ALA A 115 2.57 7.35 -2.35
C ALA A 115 2.57 7.06 -3.86
N LEU A 116 1.40 7.12 -4.51
CA LEU A 116 1.26 6.76 -5.93
C LEU A 116 2.02 7.68 -6.88
N CYS A 117 2.08 8.97 -6.54
CA CYS A 117 2.77 9.98 -7.34
C CYS A 117 4.23 10.20 -6.89
N GLY A 118 4.71 9.46 -5.88
CA GLY A 118 6.07 9.59 -5.36
C GLY A 118 6.40 10.97 -4.79
N ARG A 119 5.43 11.66 -4.19
CA ARG A 119 5.62 13.01 -3.61
C ARG A 119 6.32 12.96 -2.25
N LYS A 120 6.19 11.85 -1.53
CA LYS A 120 6.89 11.55 -0.28
C LYS A 120 7.56 10.20 -0.37
N PRO A 121 8.67 9.95 0.34
CA PRO A 121 9.32 8.63 0.33
C PRO A 121 8.51 7.57 1.09
N ASP A 122 8.75 6.30 0.76
CA ASP A 122 8.17 5.15 1.47
C ASP A 122 8.72 5.04 2.91
N PRO A 123 7.90 5.23 3.95
CA PRO A 123 8.36 5.11 5.34
C PRO A 123 8.55 3.65 5.79
N THR A 124 8.09 2.68 4.99
CA THR A 124 8.17 1.23 5.27
C THR A 124 9.32 0.55 4.53
N THR A 125 9.98 1.26 3.62
CA THR A 125 11.04 0.79 2.71
C THR A 125 10.57 -0.23 1.64
N CYS A 126 9.83 -1.27 2.03
CA CYS A 126 9.42 -2.34 1.13
C CYS A 126 8.18 -3.13 1.60
N ALA A 127 7.44 -2.63 2.59
CA ALA A 127 6.42 -3.45 3.23
C ALA A 127 5.30 -3.80 2.24
N THR A 128 4.97 -5.09 2.18
CA THR A 128 3.83 -5.61 1.41
C THR A 128 2.73 -6.14 2.32
N ASP A 129 2.98 -6.22 3.63
CA ASP A 129 2.03 -6.73 4.61
C ASP A 129 2.15 -5.95 5.92
N TYR A 130 1.05 -5.86 6.66
CA TYR A 130 0.99 -5.20 7.95
C TYR A 130 -0.11 -5.78 8.84
N CYS A 131 -0.07 -5.43 10.13
CA CYS A 131 -1.03 -5.88 11.13
C CYS A 131 -1.15 -4.89 12.29
N ALA A 132 -2.32 -4.81 12.92
CA ALA A 132 -2.55 -3.94 14.09
C ALA A 132 -1.87 -4.44 15.37
N TYR A 133 -1.38 -5.68 15.37
CA TYR A 133 -0.63 -6.27 16.47
C TYR A 133 0.45 -7.21 15.92
N ASP A 134 1.47 -7.46 16.73
CA ASP A 134 2.58 -8.33 16.38
C ASP A 134 2.92 -9.26 17.56
N PRO A 135 3.11 -10.57 17.35
CA PRO A 135 3.02 -11.28 16.06
C PRO A 135 1.59 -11.53 15.59
N CYS A 136 1.39 -11.46 14.27
CA CYS A 136 0.22 -12.00 13.60
C CYS A 136 0.63 -12.74 12.32
N SER A 137 -0.29 -13.44 11.65
CA SER A 137 0.02 -14.21 10.44
C SER A 137 0.59 -13.35 9.31
N ALA A 138 0.18 -12.07 9.23
CA ALA A 138 0.71 -11.08 8.28
C ALA A 138 2.21 -10.77 8.54
N THR A 139 2.63 -10.73 9.80
CA THR A 139 3.95 -10.23 10.23
C THR A 139 4.94 -11.33 10.66
N THR A 140 4.56 -12.59 10.52
CA THR A 140 5.35 -13.76 10.96
C THR A 140 5.77 -14.62 9.77
N SER A 141 7.05 -14.97 9.70
CA SER A 141 7.60 -15.90 8.70
C SER A 141 6.93 -17.28 8.79
N ASN A 142 6.83 -17.98 7.66
CA ASN A 142 6.38 -19.36 7.60
C ASN A 142 7.16 -20.15 6.54
N ALA A 143 6.70 -21.37 6.23
CA ALA A 143 7.37 -22.25 5.26
C ALA A 143 7.45 -21.69 3.82
N TYR A 144 6.65 -20.69 3.48
CA TYR A 144 6.55 -20.13 2.13
C TYR A 144 7.20 -18.76 1.98
N TYR A 145 7.20 -17.96 3.04
CA TYR A 145 7.77 -16.61 3.02
C TYR A 145 8.49 -16.24 4.31
N GLU A 146 9.49 -15.39 4.17
CA GLU A 146 10.18 -14.72 5.27
C GLU A 146 9.63 -13.30 5.43
N ALA A 147 9.22 -12.95 6.65
CA ALA A 147 8.89 -11.59 7.06
C ALA A 147 10.14 -10.93 7.66
N TYR A 148 10.57 -9.81 7.08
CA TYR A 148 11.79 -9.09 7.49
C TYR A 148 11.56 -7.56 7.46
N ASN A 149 12.54 -6.81 7.97
CA ASN A 149 12.49 -5.35 8.07
C ASN A 149 11.21 -4.83 8.77
N LYS A 150 10.89 -5.44 9.91
CA LYS A 150 9.69 -5.10 10.68
C LYS A 150 9.80 -3.71 11.27
N ASN A 151 8.81 -2.86 11.03
CA ASN A 151 8.75 -1.51 11.57
C ASN A 151 7.34 -1.18 12.06
N GLN A 152 7.23 -0.55 13.23
CA GLN A 152 5.96 -0.06 13.76
C GLN A 152 5.76 1.41 13.39
N ILE A 153 4.67 1.72 12.68
CA ILE A 153 4.31 3.08 12.31
C ILE A 153 2.85 3.30 12.70
N GLY A 154 2.63 4.20 13.65
CA GLY A 154 1.32 4.31 14.31
C GLY A 154 0.98 3.02 15.04
N HIS A 155 -0.23 2.52 14.85
CA HIS A 155 -0.70 1.28 15.46
C HIS A 155 -0.47 0.03 14.59
N HIS A 156 0.21 0.15 13.44
CA HIS A 156 0.50 -0.97 12.57
C HIS A 156 1.97 -1.40 12.61
N TYR A 157 2.18 -2.71 12.53
CA TYR A 157 3.48 -3.33 12.28
C TYR A 157 3.55 -3.72 10.82
N PHE A 158 4.47 -3.10 10.07
CA PHE A 158 4.72 -3.33 8.65
C PHE A 158 5.89 -4.28 8.46
N VAL A 159 5.80 -5.20 7.48
CA VAL A 159 6.88 -6.12 7.12
C VAL A 159 7.06 -6.21 5.61
N CYS A 160 8.31 -6.38 5.20
CA CYS A 160 8.63 -6.84 3.85
C CYS A 160 8.55 -8.37 3.82
N ARG A 161 8.08 -8.92 2.70
CA ARG A 161 8.02 -10.36 2.49
C ARG A 161 8.79 -10.76 1.25
N ARG A 162 9.51 -11.88 1.35
CA ARG A 162 10.15 -12.57 0.22
C ARG A 162 9.90 -14.06 0.32
N PRO A 163 9.89 -14.81 -0.79
CA PRO A 163 9.85 -16.26 -0.76
C PRO A 163 11.02 -16.82 0.06
N VAL A 164 10.78 -17.89 0.82
CA VAL A 164 11.89 -18.65 1.43
C VAL A 164 12.67 -19.29 0.29
N SER A 165 13.92 -18.88 0.09
CA SER A 165 14.83 -19.55 -0.84
C SER A 165 15.11 -20.95 -0.31
N GLY A 166 14.65 -21.96 -1.05
CA GLY A 166 15.03 -23.36 -0.84
C GLY A 166 16.47 -23.65 -1.23
#